data_AF-A0A3N5TTM5-F1
#
_entry.id   AF-A0A3N5TTM5-F1
#
_cell.length_a   1.000
_cell.length_b   1.000
_cell.length_c   1.000
_cell.angle_alpha   90.00
_cell.angle_beta   90.00
_cell.angle_gamma   90.00
#
_symmetry.space_group_name_H-M   'P 1'
#
loop_
_entity.id
_entity.type
_entity.pdbx_description
1 polymer ?
#
loop_
_entity_poly.entity_id
_entity_poly.type
_entity_poly.pdbx_seq_one_letter_code
_entity_poly.pdbx_strand_id
1 'polypeptide(L)'
;MITLGELCDLPKIELAKAFGVKTRKSYYDTREAVLNGLPADLLPKRTGPQTASKRTKELEALIIRRRYETDLNMYQITAELTQLGFAVSARLVAQVLADYGLGKKNR
;
A
#
# COMPACT_ATOMS: atom_id res chain seq x y z
N MET A 1 -18.31 -7.09 27.80
CA MET A 1 -18.94 -8.03 26.83
C MET A 1 -18.04 -9.23 26.54
N ILE A 2 -16.85 -9.07 25.93
CA ILE A 2 -15.94 -10.21 25.66
C ILE A 2 -15.51 -10.95 26.94
N THR A 3 -15.19 -10.20 28.02
CA THR A 3 -14.89 -10.76 29.35
C THR A 3 -16.05 -11.52 29.98
N LEU A 4 -17.31 -11.10 29.73
CA LEU A 4 -18.50 -11.82 30.21
C LEU A 4 -18.68 -13.16 29.50
N GLY A 5 -18.37 -13.22 28.20
CA GLY A 5 -18.37 -14.48 27.45
C GLY A 5 -17.35 -15.50 27.98
N GLU A 6 -16.24 -15.04 28.57
CA GLU A 6 -15.26 -15.96 29.18
C GLU A 6 -15.78 -16.63 30.45
N LEU A 7 -16.78 -16.05 31.11
CA LEU A 7 -17.43 -16.61 32.30
C LEU A 7 -18.52 -17.63 31.95
N CYS A 8 -18.85 -17.80 30.67
CA CYS A 8 -19.94 -18.67 30.24
C CYS A 8 -19.53 -20.14 30.01
N ASP A 9 -18.27 -20.54 30.28
CA ASP A 9 -17.71 -21.89 30.03
C ASP A 9 -17.94 -22.44 28.60
N LEU A 10 -18.28 -21.56 27.65
CA LEU A 10 -18.48 -21.93 26.26
C LEU A 10 -17.15 -22.12 25.52
N PRO A 11 -17.09 -23.04 24.55
CA PRO A 11 -15.92 -23.18 23.70
C PRO A 11 -15.67 -21.87 22.92
N LYS A 12 -14.41 -21.46 22.84
CA LYS A 12 -14.01 -20.14 22.26
C LYS A 12 -14.48 -19.91 20.82
N ILE A 13 -14.73 -20.97 20.05
CA ILE A 13 -15.30 -20.89 18.69
C ILE A 13 -16.77 -20.46 18.72
N GLU A 14 -17.54 -20.88 19.71
CA GLU A 14 -18.94 -20.48 19.86
C GLU A 14 -19.04 -19.04 20.35
N LEU A 15 -18.16 -18.63 21.27
CA LEU A 15 -18.02 -17.23 21.67
C LEU A 15 -17.65 -16.34 20.48
N ALA A 16 -16.69 -16.76 19.66
CA ALA A 16 -16.31 -16.07 18.43
C ALA A 16 -17.53 -15.84 17.52
N LYS A 17 -18.36 -16.88 17.29
CA LYS A 17 -19.60 -16.76 16.52
C LYS A 17 -20.60 -15.79 17.17
N ALA A 18 -20.77 -15.85 18.50
CA ALA A 18 -21.67 -14.98 19.24
C ALA A 18 -21.29 -13.48 19.13
N PHE A 19 -19.99 -13.19 19.07
CA PHE A 19 -19.48 -11.82 18.85
C PHE A 19 -19.35 -11.44 17.36
N GLY A 20 -19.85 -12.26 16.43
CA GLY A 20 -19.84 -11.97 14.99
C GLY A 20 -18.46 -12.12 14.33
N VAL A 21 -17.47 -12.72 15.00
CA VAL A 21 -16.14 -12.95 14.44
C VAL A 21 -16.03 -14.38 13.88
N LYS A 22 -15.56 -14.49 12.63
CA LYS A 22 -15.57 -15.76 11.87
C LYS A 22 -14.49 -16.75 12.30
N THR A 23 -13.41 -16.27 12.91
CA THR A 23 -12.24 -17.10 13.24
C THR A 23 -11.84 -16.96 14.70
N ARG A 24 -11.31 -18.05 15.26
CA ARG A 24 -10.74 -18.07 16.61
C ARG A 24 -9.60 -17.04 16.77
N LYS A 25 -8.79 -16.84 15.73
CA LYS A 25 -7.72 -15.84 15.74
C LYS A 25 -8.27 -14.42 15.89
N SER A 26 -9.25 -14.05 15.06
CA SER A 26 -9.90 -12.74 15.13
C SER A 26 -10.54 -12.48 16.50
N TYR A 27 -11.05 -13.51 17.17
CA TYR A 27 -11.53 -13.40 18.55
C TYR A 27 -10.41 -13.01 19.52
N TYR A 28 -9.25 -13.67 19.49
CA TYR A 28 -8.12 -13.30 20.35
C TYR A 28 -7.54 -11.93 20.02
N ASP A 29 -7.42 -11.58 18.74
CA ASP A 29 -6.94 -10.27 18.31
C ASP A 29 -7.86 -9.15 18.83
N THR A 30 -9.18 -9.37 18.78
CA THR A 30 -10.17 -8.42 19.31
C THR A 30 -10.13 -8.37 20.84
N ARG A 31 -10.02 -9.52 21.50
CA ARG A 31 -9.90 -9.62 22.96
C ARG A 31 -8.68 -8.84 23.45
N GLU A 32 -7.54 -9.03 22.81
CA GLU A 32 -6.30 -8.35 23.13
C GLU A 32 -6.44 -6.83 22.95
N ALA A 33 -7.03 -6.40 21.84
CA ALA A 33 -7.30 -4.98 21.59
C ALA A 33 -8.26 -4.37 22.62
N VAL A 34 -9.26 -5.11 23.11
CA VAL A 34 -10.18 -4.64 24.16
C VAL A 34 -9.51 -4.57 25.53
N LEU A 35 -8.65 -5.53 25.88
CA LEU A 35 -8.04 -5.61 27.21
C LEU A 35 -6.83 -4.69 27.37
N ASN A 36 -6.00 -4.61 26.33
CA ASN A 36 -4.67 -3.99 26.39
C ASN A 36 -4.50 -2.84 25.39
N GLY A 37 -5.46 -2.62 24.50
CA GLY A 37 -5.40 -1.60 23.44
C GLY A 37 -6.18 -0.32 23.74
N LEU A 38 -6.11 0.60 22.79
CA LEU A 38 -6.95 1.81 22.76
C LEU A 38 -8.24 1.52 21.97
N PRO A 39 -9.32 2.32 22.15
CA PRO A 39 -10.53 2.21 21.34
C PRO A 39 -10.26 2.28 19.83
N ALA A 40 -9.18 2.97 19.41
CA ALA A 40 -8.75 3.07 18.02
C ALA A 40 -8.24 1.73 17.44
N ASP A 41 -7.75 0.80 18.27
CA ASP A 41 -7.22 -0.50 17.82
C ASP A 41 -8.32 -1.47 17.39
N LEU A 42 -9.57 -1.20 17.80
CA LEU A 42 -10.76 -1.95 17.36
C LEU A 42 -11.22 -1.54 15.96
N LEU A 43 -10.72 -0.42 15.44
CA LEU A 43 -11.08 0.06 14.11
C LEU A 43 -10.29 -0.69 13.04
N PRO A 44 -10.91 -0.99 11.88
CA PRO A 44 -10.22 -1.67 10.80
C PRO A 44 -9.02 -0.85 10.32
N LYS A 45 -7.85 -1.48 10.31
CA LYS A 45 -6.62 -0.89 9.75
C LYS A 45 -6.70 -0.89 8.23
N ARG A 46 -6.11 0.14 7.60
CA ARG A 46 -5.96 0.20 6.15
C ARG A 46 -5.26 -1.07 5.64
N THR A 47 -5.93 -1.80 4.74
CA THR A 47 -5.44 -3.06 4.15
C THR A 47 -4.51 -2.83 2.94
N GLY A 48 -4.15 -1.57 2.66
CA GLY A 48 -3.30 -1.19 1.52
C GLY A 48 -1.82 -0.99 1.88
N PRO A 49 -0.99 -0.65 0.89
CA PRO A 49 0.41 -0.30 1.11
C PRO A 49 0.52 0.80 2.17
N GLN A 50 1.35 0.57 3.19
CA GLN A 50 1.58 1.55 4.26
C GLN A 50 2.47 2.70 3.82
N THR A 51 3.28 2.49 2.79
CA THR A 51 4.22 3.48 2.26
C THR A 51 3.65 4.19 1.04
N ALA A 52 3.97 5.48 0.92
CA ALA A 52 3.66 6.24 -0.28
C ALA A 52 4.33 5.59 -1.50
N SER A 53 3.59 5.56 -2.62
CA SER A 53 4.14 5.06 -3.88
C SER A 53 5.38 5.86 -4.28
N LYS A 54 6.43 5.16 -4.72
CA LYS A 54 7.60 5.79 -5.36
C LYS A 54 7.21 6.56 -6.63
N ARG A 55 6.07 6.20 -7.24
CA ARG A 55 5.48 6.87 -8.38
C ARG A 55 4.53 7.95 -7.88
N THR A 56 5.06 9.17 -7.72
CA THR A 56 4.27 10.38 -7.42
C THR A 56 3.82 11.05 -8.72
N LYS A 57 2.71 11.80 -8.67
CA LYS A 57 2.21 12.55 -9.83
C LYS A 57 3.23 13.59 -10.35
N GLU A 58 3.99 14.17 -9.44
CA GLU A 58 5.07 15.11 -9.77
C GLU A 58 6.17 14.43 -10.59
N LEU A 59 6.58 13.23 -10.18
CA LEU A 59 7.59 12.45 -10.90
C LEU A 59 7.10 12.07 -12.31
N GLU A 60 5.83 11.67 -12.43
CA GLU A 60 5.22 11.39 -13.74
C GLU A 60 5.23 12.61 -14.65
N ALA A 61 4.78 13.76 -14.14
CA ALA A 61 4.76 15.01 -14.89
C ALA A 61 6.17 15.40 -15.37
N LEU A 62 7.19 15.18 -14.53
CA LEU A 62 8.58 15.50 -14.87
C LEU A 62 9.14 14.55 -15.93
N ILE A 63 8.85 13.24 -15.85
CA ILE A 63 9.20 12.26 -16.88
C ILE A 63 8.56 12.63 -18.23
N ILE A 64 7.26 12.93 -18.23
CA ILE A 64 6.51 13.31 -19.44
C ILE A 64 7.09 14.59 -20.03
N ARG A 65 7.28 15.62 -19.20
CA ARG A 65 7.85 16.90 -19.61
C ARG A 65 9.21 16.73 -20.28
N ARG A 66 10.12 15.98 -19.66
CA ARG A 66 11.45 15.69 -20.24
C ARG A 66 11.35 15.00 -21.58
N ARG A 67 10.39 14.10 -21.75
CA ARG A 67 10.17 13.40 -23.02
C ARG A 67 9.66 14.32 -24.14
N TYR A 68 8.91 15.37 -23.81
CA TYR A 68 8.46 16.37 -24.79
C TYR A 68 9.53 17.42 -25.08
N GLU A 69 10.31 17.84 -24.07
CA GLU A 69 11.36 18.85 -24.22
C GLU A 69 12.63 18.28 -24.87
N THR A 70 12.87 16.96 -24.79
CA THR A 70 14.10 16.32 -25.26
C THR A 70 13.83 14.99 -25.97
N ASP A 71 14.65 14.60 -26.96
CA ASP A 71 14.60 13.25 -27.58
C ASP A 71 15.42 12.22 -26.78
N LEU A 72 15.58 12.43 -25.48
CA LEU A 72 16.34 11.52 -24.62
C LEU A 72 15.64 10.16 -24.51
N ASN A 73 16.45 9.10 -24.52
CA ASN A 73 15.97 7.74 -24.25
C ASN A 73 15.66 7.59 -22.75
N MET A 74 14.83 6.60 -22.41
CA MET A 74 14.47 6.23 -21.04
C MET A 74 15.67 6.16 -20.08
N TYR A 75 16.79 5.56 -20.51
CA TYR A 75 18.00 5.46 -19.68
C TYR A 75 18.62 6.84 -19.39
N GLN A 76 18.60 7.75 -20.35
CA GLN A 76 19.12 9.10 -20.19
C GLN A 76 18.21 9.94 -19.30
N ILE A 77 16.88 9.84 -19.49
CA ILE A 77 15.88 10.46 -18.59
C ILE A 77 16.07 9.95 -17.16
N THR A 78 16.33 8.65 -16.98
CA THR A 78 16.60 8.06 -15.66
C THR A 78 17.87 8.65 -15.04
N ALA A 79 18.94 8.80 -15.81
CA ALA A 79 20.19 9.39 -15.33
C ALA A 79 20.00 10.84 -14.88
N GLU A 80 19.29 11.66 -15.66
CA GLU A 80 18.97 13.05 -15.28
C GLU A 80 18.13 13.11 -14.00
N LEU A 81 17.09 12.29 -13.90
CA LEU A 81 16.25 12.21 -12.69
C LEU A 81 17.06 11.80 -11.46
N THR A 82 18.00 10.88 -11.63
CA THR A 82 18.89 10.44 -10.55
C THR A 82 19.83 11.56 -10.12
N GLN A 83 20.37 12.34 -11.06
CA GLN A 83 21.19 13.52 -10.77
C GLN A 83 20.40 14.62 -10.05
N LEU A 84 19.11 14.76 -10.35
CA LEU A 84 18.20 15.68 -9.66
C LEU A 84 17.76 15.18 -8.26
N GLY A 85 18.21 13.99 -7.84
CA GLY A 85 17.95 13.43 -6.51
C GLY A 85 16.73 12.50 -6.44
N PHE A 86 16.08 12.17 -7.55
CA PHE A 86 14.98 11.21 -7.57
C PHE A 86 15.51 9.77 -7.64
N ALA A 87 15.16 8.93 -6.67
CA ALA A 87 15.52 7.51 -6.65
C ALA A 87 14.61 6.69 -7.58
N VAL A 88 14.85 6.80 -8.90
CA VAL A 88 14.02 6.18 -9.94
C VAL A 88 14.77 5.07 -10.68
N SER A 89 14.06 4.00 -11.04
CA SER A 89 14.61 2.96 -11.91
C SER A 89 14.18 3.18 -13.37
N ALA A 90 15.02 2.74 -14.30
CA ALA A 90 14.70 2.79 -15.72
C ALA A 90 13.36 2.09 -16.05
N ARG A 91 13.06 0.98 -15.37
CA ARG A 91 11.78 0.28 -15.50
C ARG A 91 10.58 1.17 -15.16
N LEU A 92 10.66 1.98 -14.10
CA LEU A 92 9.58 2.90 -13.73
C LEU A 92 9.38 3.95 -14.83
N VAL A 93 10.48 4.53 -15.33
CA VAL A 93 10.42 5.50 -16.44
C VAL A 93 9.81 4.86 -17.69
N ALA A 94 10.21 3.63 -18.04
CA ALA A 94 9.61 2.87 -19.14
C ALA A 94 8.10 2.74 -19.00
N GLN A 95 7.67 2.34 -17.80
CA GLN A 95 6.27 2.10 -17.51
C GLN A 95 5.46 3.39 -17.61
N VAL A 96 5.95 4.49 -17.04
CA VAL A 96 5.31 5.80 -17.19
C VAL A 96 5.22 6.19 -18.66
N LEU A 97 6.32 6.11 -19.43
CA LEU A 97 6.29 6.44 -20.85
C LEU A 97 5.33 5.53 -21.65
N ALA A 98 5.23 4.24 -21.31
CA ALA A 98 4.31 3.31 -21.94
C ALA A 98 2.84 3.61 -21.61
N ASP A 99 2.54 3.91 -20.34
CA ASP A 99 1.19 4.24 -19.86
C ASP A 99 0.62 5.46 -20.59
N TYR A 100 1.47 6.43 -20.97
CA TYR A 100 1.10 7.63 -21.72
C TYR A 100 1.35 7.52 -23.25
N GLY A 101 1.75 6.35 -23.76
CA GLY A 101 1.96 6.15 -25.21
C GLY A 101 3.19 6.87 -25.80
N LEU A 102 4.14 7.29 -24.96
CA LEU A 102 5.34 8.07 -25.33
C LEU A 102 6.59 7.21 -25.56
N GLY A 103 6.45 5.89 -25.52
CA GLY A 103 7.54 4.94 -25.81
C GLY A 103 8.01 5.05 -27.26
N LYS A 104 9.33 5.09 -27.48
CA LYS A 104 9.90 4.99 -28.83
C LYS A 104 9.57 3.59 -29.36
N LYS A 105 8.78 3.49 -30.44
CA LYS A 105 8.56 2.22 -31.12
C LYS A 105 9.89 1.82 -31.77
N ASN A 106 10.36 0.61 -31.50
CA ASN A 106 11.46 0.04 -32.28
C ASN A 106 10.96 -0.10 -33.73
N ARG A 107 11.51 0.71 -34.62
CA ARG A 107 11.33 0.61 -36.06
C ARG A 107 12.62 0.09 -36.66
#